data_AF-A0A7J4ESK2-F1
#
_entry.id   AF-A0A7J4ESK2-F1
#
_cell.length_a   1.000
_cell.length_b   1.000
_cell.length_c   1.000
_cell.angle_alpha   90.00
_cell.angle_beta   90.00
_cell.angle_gamma   90.00
#
_symmetry.space_group_name_H-M   'P 1'
#
loop_
_entity.id
_entity.type
_entity.pdbx_description
1 polymer ?
#
loop_
_entity_poly.entity_id
_entity_poly.type
_entity_poly.pdbx_seq_one_letter_code
_entity_poly.pdbx_strand_id
1 'polypeptide(L)' 'MNGGKKELFSTKVIAGRRTYFFDVKESSNAKYLVITESKQVGETYEHNRIFIFQEYIPSFVKGLKDALEFIKG' A
#
# COMPACT_ATOMS: atom_id res chain seq x y z
N MET A 1 -17.76 19.45 7.16
CA MET A 1 -17.84 18.24 8.00
C MET A 1 -17.19 17.10 7.25
N ASN A 2 -16.17 16.48 7.86
CA ASN A 2 -15.26 15.51 7.25
C ASN A 2 -16.00 14.26 6.75
N GLY A 3 -16.12 14.12 5.43
CA GLY A 3 -16.52 12.86 4.77
C GLY A 3 -15.45 11.82 5.03
N GLY A 4 -15.62 11.09 6.14
CA GLY A 4 -14.59 10.37 6.85
C GLY A 4 -13.95 9.25 6.05
N LYS A 5 -12.68 9.43 5.69
CA LYS A 5 -11.79 8.30 5.40
C LYS A 5 -11.38 7.72 6.75
N LYS A 6 -11.94 6.55 7.11
CA LYS A 6 -11.57 5.81 8.31
C LYS A 6 -10.38 4.91 7.99
N GLU A 7 -9.31 5.02 8.76
CA GLU A 7 -8.21 4.05 8.70
C GLU A 7 -8.58 2.86 9.58
N LEU A 8 -8.61 1.66 8.98
CA LEU A 8 -8.97 0.41 9.65
C LEU A 8 -7.73 -0.35 10.14
N PHE A 9 -6.61 -0.22 9.42
CA PHE A 9 -5.35 -0.88 9.72
C PHE A 9 -4.21 -0.10 9.07
N SER A 10 -3.04 -0.10 9.71
CA SER A 10 -1.80 0.39 9.11
C SER A 10 -0.64 -0.45 9.64
N THR A 11 0.30 -0.78 8.74
CA THR A 11 1.60 -1.35 9.09
C THR A 11 2.68 -0.80 8.17
N LYS A 12 3.94 -0.94 8.56
CA LYS A 12 5.08 -0.49 7.77
C LYS A 12 6.24 -1.48 7.77
N VAL A 13 6.99 -1.50 6.67
CA VAL A 13 8.23 -2.23 6.50
C VAL A 13 9.35 -1.23 6.21
N ILE A 14 10.39 -1.23 7.03
CA ILE A 14 11.57 -0.38 6.84
C ILE A 14 12.63 -1.20 6.09
N ALA A 15 13.12 -0.68 4.98
CA ALA A 15 14.10 -1.32 4.10
C ALA A 15 15.18 -0.29 3.70
N GLY A 16 16.11 -0.02 4.62
CA GLY A 16 17.17 0.98 4.41
C GLY A 16 16.60 2.37 4.18
N ARG A 17 16.85 2.95 2.99
CA ARG A 17 16.34 4.28 2.59
C ARG A 17 14.88 4.28 2.13
N ARG A 18 14.20 3.13 2.18
CA ARG A 18 12.79 2.99 1.78
C ARG A 18 11.95 2.56 2.97
N THR A 19 10.76 3.13 3.10
CA THR A 19 9.72 2.65 4.01
C THR A 19 8.46 2.38 3.21
N TYR A 20 7.93 1.16 3.30
CA TYR A 20 6.68 0.76 2.69
C TYR A 20 5.58 0.80 3.74
N PHE A 21 4.50 1.51 3.47
CA PHE A 21 3.30 1.57 4.31
C PHE A 21 2.18 0.80 3.62
N PHE A 22 1.46 -0.02 4.39
CA PHE A 22 0.31 -0.78 3.94
C PHE A 22 -0.89 -0.40 4.82
N ASP A 23 -1.77 0.45 4.29
CA ASP A 23 -2.94 0.95 5.02
C ASP A 23 -4.22 0.37 4.44
N VAL A 24 -5.14 -0.08 5.29
CA VAL A 24 -6.52 -0.41 4.89
C VAL A 24 -7.41 0.76 5.28
N LYS A 25 -8.07 1.37 4.30
CA LYS A 25 -8.94 2.53 4.50
C LYS A 25 -10.35 2.22 4.03
N GLU A 26 -11.31 2.87 4.65
CA GLU A 26 -12.74 2.79 4.34
C GLU A 26 -13.25 4.20 4.06
N SER A 27 -13.92 4.36 2.91
CA SER A 27 -14.81 5.48 2.64
C SER A 27 -16.26 5.02 2.80
N SER A 28 -17.22 5.94 2.68
CA SER A 28 -18.65 5.63 2.84
C SER A 28 -19.15 4.46 1.98
N ASN A 29 -18.50 4.16 0.85
CA ASN A 29 -18.97 3.17 -0.12
C ASN A 29 -17.98 2.02 -0.39
N ALA A 30 -16.72 2.12 0.04
CA ALA A 30 -15.71 1.15 -0.35
C ALA A 30 -14.55 1.07 0.64
N LYS A 31 -14.01 -0.15 0.79
CA LYS A 31 -12.69 -0.38 1.40
C LYS A 31 -11.62 -0.48 0.31
N TYR A 32 -10.42 -0.05 0.63
CA TYR A 32 -9.28 -0.13 -0.28
C TYR A 32 -7.98 -0.22 0.49
N LEU A 33 -7.01 -0.91 -0.12
CA LEU A 33 -5.63 -0.95 0.31
C LEU A 33 -4.89 0.26 -0.29
N VAL A 34 -4.08 0.93 0.52
CA VAL A 34 -3.11 1.94 0.08
C VAL A 34 -1.72 1.41 0.36
N ILE A 35 -0.91 1.29 -0.69
CA ILE A 35 0.51 0.99 -0.53
C ILE A 35 1.28 2.26 -0.84
N THR A 36 2.06 2.75 0.12
CA THR A 36 2.94 3.92 -0.07
C THR A 36 4.39 3.50 0.11
N GLU A 37 5.21 3.73 -0.89
CA GLU A 37 6.66 3.76 -0.73
C GLU A 37 7.07 5.20 -0.39
N SER A 38 7.80 5.37 0.71
CA SER A 38 8.57 6.57 1.03
C SER A 38 10.04 6.28 0.82
N LYS A 39 10.68 6.96 -0.13
CA LYS A 39 12.08 6.79 -0.48
C LYS A 39 12.85 8.06 -0.13
N GLN A 40 13.86 7.94 0.73
CA GLN A 40 14.74 9.05 1.06
C GLN A 40 15.69 9.36 -0.10
N VAL A 41 15.69 10.61 -0.55
CA VAL A 41 16.56 11.14 -1.62
C VAL A 41 17.28 12.37 -1.09
N GLY A 42 18.51 12.18 -0.61
CA GLY A 42 19.24 13.21 0.11
C GLY A 42 18.52 13.55 1.43
N GLU A 43 18.14 14.82 1.58
CA GLU A 43 17.41 15.33 2.75
C GLU A 43 15.89 15.32 2.56
N THR A 44 15.40 14.92 1.38
CA THR A 44 13.97 14.90 1.05
C THR A 44 13.43 13.47 0.94
N TYR A 45 12.11 13.34 0.85
CA TYR A 45 11.42 12.07 0.65
C TYR A 45 10.54 12.12 -0.60
N GLU A 46 10.68 11.11 -1.45
CA GLU A 46 9.80 10.85 -2.59
C GLU A 46 8.73 9.82 -2.17
N HIS A 47 7.47 10.09 -2.50
CA HIS A 47 6.36 9.19 -2.17
C HIS A 47 5.71 8.62 -3.43
N ASN A 48 5.76 7.31 -3.59
CA ASN A 48 4.99 6.59 -4.60
C ASN A 48 3.81 5.91 -3.91
N ARG A 49 2.58 6.18 -4.37
CA ARG A 49 1.37 5.66 -3.75
C ARG A 49 0.48 4.98 -4.78
N ILE A 50 -0.04 3.81 -4.42
CA ILE A 50 -1.06 3.10 -5.19
C ILE A 50 -2.28 2.79 -4.31
N PHE A 51 -3.43 2.70 -4.95
CA PHE A 51 -4.71 2.34 -4.34
C PHE A 51 -5.25 1.09 -5.01
N ILE A 52 -5.65 0.09 -4.23
CA ILE A 52 -6.30 -1.12 -4.72
C ILE A 52 -7.65 -1.24 -4.03
N PHE A 53 -8.73 -1.09 -4.78
CA PHE A 53 -10.08 -1.26 -4.25
C PHE A 53 -10.36 -2.72 -3.91
N GLN A 54 -11.22 -2.94 -2.91
CA GLN A 54 -11.50 -4.26 -2.33
C GLN A 54 -11.85 -5.32 -3.38
N GLU A 55 -12.61 -4.97 -4.42
CA GLU A 55 -13.00 -5.88 -5.51
C GLU A 55 -11.82 -6.40 -6.33
N TYR A 56 -10.69 -5.68 -6.36
CA TYR A 56 -9.48 -6.07 -7.08
C TYR A 56 -8.42 -6.72 -6.18
N ILE A 57 -8.63 -6.81 -4.86
CA ILE A 57 -7.68 -7.43 -3.94
C ILE A 57 -7.37 -8.89 -4.33
N PRO A 58 -8.34 -9.75 -4.71
CA PRO A 58 -8.04 -11.13 -5.06
C PRO A 58 -7.08 -11.26 -6.26
N SER A 59 -7.33 -10.50 -7.33
CA SER A 59 -6.47 -10.52 -8.53
C SER A 59 -5.12 -9.87 -8.27
N PHE A 60 -5.07 -8.78 -7.50
CA PHE A 60 -3.82 -8.14 -7.07
C PHE A 60 -2.94 -9.10 -6.26
N VAL A 61 -3.50 -9.79 -5.27
CA VAL A 61 -2.77 -10.77 -4.44
C VAL A 61 -2.28 -11.94 -5.29
N LYS A 62 -3.07 -12.40 -6.28
CA LYS A 62 -2.63 -13.43 -7.22
C LYS A 62 -1.40 -12.95 -8.02
N GLY A 63 -1.47 -11.78 -8.66
CA GLY A 63 -0.35 -11.24 -9.42
C GLY A 63 0.90 -11.01 -8.58
N LEU A 64 0.74 -10.53 -7.33
CA LEU A 64 1.85 -10.38 -6.39
C LEU A 64 2.50 -11.73 -6.04
N LYS A 65 1.70 -12.76 -5.72
CA LYS A 65 2.22 -14.09 -5.42
C LYS A 65 2.96 -14.69 -6.62
N ASP A 66 2.35 -14.63 -7.80
CA ASP A 66 2.97 -15.13 -9.04
C ASP A 66 4.34 -14.47 -9.26
N ALA A 67 4.44 -13.14 -9.08
CA ALA A 67 5.71 -12.41 -9.18
C ALA A 67 6.74 -12.80 -8.11
N LEU A 68 6.30 -13.03 -6.87
CA LEU A 68 7.20 -13.43 -5.77
C LEU A 68 7.79 -14.83 -5.99
N GLU A 69 7.06 -15.75 -6.62
CA GLU A 69 7.59 -17.08 -6.94
C GLU A 69 8.76 -17.00 -7.95
N PHE A 70 8.75 -16.04 -8.88
CA PHE A 70 9.90 -15.78 -9.76
C PHE A 70 11.12 -15.17 -9.05
N ILE A 71 10.91 -14.47 -7.93
CA ILE A 71 12.00 -13.82 -7.17
C ILE A 71 12.67 -14.80 -6.20
N LYS A 72 11.95 -15.83 -5.75
CA LYS A 72 12.46 -16.84 -4.81
C LYS A 72 13.34 -17.91 -5.48
N GLY A 73 13.41 -17.94 -6.81
CA GLY A 73 14.35 -18.77 -7.58
C GLY A 73 15.73 -18.15 -7.64
#